data_AF-C3ZWV5-F1
#
_entry.id   AF-C3ZWV5-F1
#
_cell.length_a   1.000
_cell.length_b   1.000
_cell.length_c   1.000
_cell.angle_alpha   90.00
_cell.angle_beta   90.00
_cell.angle_gamma   90.00
#
_symmetry.space_group_name_H-M   'P 1'
#
loop_
_entity.id
_entity.type
_entity.pdbx_description
1 polymer ?
#
loop_
_entity_poly.entity_id
_entity_poly.type
_entity_poly.pdbx_seq_one_letter_code
_entity_poly.pdbx_strand_id
1 'polypeptide(L)' 'PCQNGATCLSRTDHYICECAPGWNGTNCEIKINECESNPCQNRGRCIDLVNGFICIC' A
#
# COMPACT_ATOMS: atom_id res chain seq x y z
N PRO A 1 7.24 15.72 1.58
CA PRO A 1 7.84 14.62 0.77
C PRO A 1 7.00 13.34 0.83
N CYS A 2 6.73 12.82 2.02
CA CYS A 2 5.87 11.67 2.23
C CYS A 2 4.44 11.92 1.72
N GLN A 3 3.85 10.90 1.07
CA GLN A 3 2.54 10.96 0.42
C GLN A 3 1.52 10.04 1.11
N ASN A 4 0.26 10.11 0.69
CA ASN A 4 -0.79 9.14 1.03
C ASN A 4 -1.02 8.91 2.53
N GLY A 5 -0.95 9.97 3.33
CA GLY A 5 -1.19 9.91 4.78
C GLY A 5 -0.03 9.36 5.60
N ALA A 6 1.16 9.22 5.01
CA ALA A 6 2.37 8.80 5.71
C ALA A 6 2.90 9.87 6.69
N THR A 7 3.53 9.39 7.76
CA THR A 7 4.17 10.25 8.78
C THR A 7 5.62 10.53 8.38
N CYS A 8 6.00 11.80 8.32
CA CYS A 8 7.37 12.21 8.01
C CYS A 8 8.21 12.27 9.29
N LEU A 9 9.18 11.39 9.42
CA LEU A 9 10.10 11.33 10.55
C LEU A 9 11.46 11.92 10.15
N SER A 10 11.77 13.12 10.65
CA SER A 10 13.09 13.73 10.48
C SER A 10 14.13 13.05 11.37
N ARG A 11 15.15 12.47 10.76
CA ARG A 11 16.38 11.98 11.42
C ARG A 11 17.48 13.04 11.29
N THR A 12 18.62 12.84 11.94
CA THR A 12 19.71 13.83 12.05
C THR A 12 20.20 14.38 10.70
N ASP A 13 20.25 13.55 9.64
CA ASP A 13 20.73 13.94 8.30
C ASP A 13 19.83 13.48 7.14
N HIS A 14 18.69 12.86 7.43
CA HIS A 14 17.75 12.37 6.40
C HIS A 14 16.33 12.32 6.95
N TYR A 15 15.34 12.07 6.10
CA TYR A 15 13.97 11.79 6.53
C TYR A 15 13.61 10.34 6.20
N ILE A 16 12.71 9.78 6.99
CA ILE A 16 12.09 8.49 6.73
C ILE A 16 10.58 8.72 6.70
N CYS A 17 9.90 8.14 5.71
CA CYS A 17 8.44 8.13 5.67
C CYS A 17 7.93 6.83 6.29
N GLU A 18 7.14 6.96 7.35
CA GLU A 18 6.38 5.84 7.90
C GLU A 18 5.06 5.74 7.12
N CYS A 19 4.98 4.75 6.23
CA CYS A 19 3.85 4.62 5.32
C CYS A 19 2.58 4.17 6.03
N ALA A 20 1.45 4.77 5.63
CA ALA A 20 0.15 4.26 5.99
C ALA A 20 -0.04 2.84 5.42
N PRO A 21 -0.86 1.99 6.07
CA PRO A 21 -1.16 0.66 5.56
C PRO A 21 -1.67 0.72 4.11
N GLY A 22 -1.24 -0.23 3.27
CA GLY A 22 -1.56 -0.24 1.83
C GLY A 22 -0.63 0.58 0.94
N TRP A 23 0.42 1.21 1.49
CA TRP A 23 1.39 2.00 0.73
C TRP A 23 2.84 1.58 1.02
N ASN A 24 3.71 1.76 0.02
CA ASN A 24 5.14 1.44 0.06
C ASN A 24 5.92 2.48 -0.78
N GLY A 25 7.25 2.37 -0.80
CA GLY A 25 8.16 3.29 -1.48
C GLY A 25 8.81 4.28 -0.50
N THR A 26 9.85 4.98 -0.95
CA THR A 26 10.61 5.91 -0.10
C THR A 26 9.74 7.05 0.41
N ASN A 27 8.76 7.48 -0.39
CA ASN A 27 7.80 8.52 -0.05
C ASN A 27 6.38 7.98 0.13
N CYS A 28 6.20 6.67 0.25
CA CYS A 28 4.89 6.01 0.33
C CYS A 28 4.02 6.29 -0.90
N GLU A 29 4.65 6.41 -2.07
CA GLU A 29 4.03 6.73 -3.35
C GLU A 29 3.50 5.50 -4.10
N ILE A 30 3.95 4.30 -3.71
CA ILE A 30 3.58 3.05 -4.36
C ILE A 30 2.38 2.47 -3.60
N LYS A 31 1.24 2.35 -4.28
CA LYS A 31 0.11 1.59 -3.74
C LYS A 31 0.47 0.10 -3.76
N ILE A 32 0.29 -0.58 -2.63
CA ILE A 32 0.40 -2.04 -2.58
C ILE A 32 -0.77 -2.61 -3.37
N ASN A 33 -0.51 -3.62 -4.21
CA ASN A 33 -1.53 -4.32 -4.96
C ASN A 33 -1.79 -5.68 -4.31
N GLU A 34 -2.79 -5.76 -3.43
CA GLU A 34 -3.12 -6.99 -2.71
C GLU A 34 -3.67 -8.09 -3.64
N CYS A 35 -4.07 -7.74 -4.87
CA CYS A 35 -4.50 -8.69 -5.89
C CYS A 35 -3.35 -9.36 -6.65
N GLU A 36 -2.10 -8.87 -6.54
CA GLU A 36 -0.95 -9.39 -7.31
C GLU A 36 -0.70 -10.89 -7.06
N SER A 37 -0.93 -11.34 -5.82
CA SER A 37 -0.78 -12.75 -5.44
C SER A 37 -1.98 -13.64 -5.83
N ASN A 38 -2.96 -13.11 -6.57
CA ASN A 38 -4.22 -13.78 -6.92
C ASN A 38 -4.91 -14.46 -5.72
N PRO A 39 -5.28 -13.70 -4.67
CA PRO A 39 -5.82 -14.28 -3.44
C PRO A 39 -7.25 -14.83 -3.60
N CYS A 40 -7.98 -14.44 -4.65
CA CYS A 40 -9.36 -14.86 -4.87
C CYS A 40 -9.46 -16.28 -5.41
N GLN A 41 -10.22 -17.13 -4.70
CA GLN A 41 -10.48 -18.51 -5.10
C GLN A 41 -11.59 -18.61 -6.14
N ASN A 42 -11.76 -19.81 -6.72
CA ASN A 42 -12.81 -20.13 -7.70
C ASN A 42 -12.85 -19.21 -8.93
N ARG A 43 -11.70 -18.65 -9.31
CA ARG A 43 -11.59 -17.65 -10.40
C ARG A 43 -12.40 -16.38 -10.15
N GLY A 44 -12.68 -16.05 -8.88
CA GLY A 44 -13.31 -14.78 -8.51
C GLY A 44 -12.45 -13.60 -8.95
N ARG A 45 -13.11 -12.51 -9.35
CA ARG A 45 -12.41 -11.28 -9.73
C ARG A 45 -11.95 -10.54 -8.47
N CYS A 46 -10.65 -10.30 -8.39
CA CYS A 46 -10.05 -9.52 -7.32
C CYS A 46 -10.18 -8.02 -7.62
N ILE A 47 -10.64 -7.26 -6.62
CA ILE A 47 -10.68 -5.81 -6.64
C ILE A 47 -9.74 -5.31 -5.54
N ASP A 48 -8.71 -4.61 -5.98
CA ASP A 48 -7.67 -4.04 -5.15
C ASP A 48 -8.20 -2.81 -4.38
N LEU A 49 -7.99 -2.78 -3.06
CA LEU A 49 -8.41 -1.68 -2.17
C LEU A 49 -7.18 -1.04 -1.53
N VAL A 50 -7.35 -0.09 -0.62
CA VAL A 50 -6.22 0.42 0.16
C VAL A 50 -6.10 -0.48 1.39
N ASN A 51 -4.93 -1.11 1.57
CA ASN A 51 -4.67 -2.03 2.68
C ASN A 51 -5.60 -3.25 2.69
N GLY A 52 -5.94 -3.77 1.52
CA GLY A 52 -6.80 -4.94 1.40
C GLY A 52 -7.34 -5.17 -0.01
N PHE A 53 -8.18 -6.18 -0.14
CA PHE A 53 -8.83 -6.54 -1.40
C PHE A 53 -10.24 -7.07 -1.13
N ILE A 54 -11.10 -7.06 -2.15
CA ILE A 54 -12.38 -7.74 -2.15
C ILE A 54 -12.47 -8.68 -3.35
N CYS A 55 -12.99 -9.89 -3.12
CA CYS A 55 -13.28 -10.84 -4.18
C CYS A 55 -14.76 -10.77 -4.53
N ILE A 56 -15.05 -10.60 -5.82
CA ILE A 56 -16.39 -10.73 -6.37
C ILE A 56 -16.48 -12.01 -7.20
N CYS A 57 -17.62 -12.70 -7.08
CA CYS A 57 -17.92 -13.93 -7.80
C CYS A 57 -18.39 -13.67 -9.24
#